data_AF-A0A524IYT5-F1
#
_entry.id   AF-A0A524IYT5-F1
#
_cell.length_a   1.000
_cell.length_b   1.000
_cell.length_c   1.000
_cell.angle_alpha   90.00
_cell.angle_beta   90.00
_cell.angle_gamma   90.00
#
_symmetry.space_group_name_H-M   'P 1'
#
loop_
_entity.id
_entity.type
_entity.pdbx_description
1 polymer ?
#
loop_
_entity_poly.entity_id
_entity_poly.type
_entity_poly.pdbx_seq_one_letter_code
_entity_poly.pdbx_strand_id
1 'polypeptide(L)'
;LRGVGAAAIDNLMEDAATAEISRSQLWHWRTRGVALADGPVFDAALYTAVRDEELARLGGPEAGRLTEAAELLDRLVLDDVFAEFLTLRAYSMLE
;
A
#
# COMPACT_ATOMS: atom_id res chain seq x y z
N LEU A 1 0.69 -10.61 -6.45
CA LEU A 1 0.29 -11.72 -5.56
C LEU A 1 -0.55 -12.78 -6.28
N ARG A 2 -1.65 -12.44 -6.96
CA ARG A 2 -2.43 -13.42 -7.75
C ARG A 2 -1.84 -13.78 -9.13
N GLY A 3 -0.54 -13.61 -9.33
CA GLY A 3 0.13 -13.82 -10.62
C GLY A 3 -0.20 -12.82 -11.74
N VAL A 4 -0.98 -11.77 -11.46
CA VAL A 4 -1.32 -10.71 -12.41
C VAL A 4 -0.51 -9.45 -12.10
N GLY A 5 0.38 -9.04 -13.02
CA GLY A 5 1.24 -7.86 -12.88
C GLY A 5 0.77 -6.62 -13.66
N ALA A 6 -0.26 -6.76 -14.48
CA ALA A 6 -0.93 -5.67 -15.19
C ALA A 6 -2.40 -5.68 -14.74
N ALA A 7 -2.79 -4.68 -13.95
CA ALA A 7 -4.08 -4.65 -13.27
C ALA A 7 -4.94 -3.49 -13.80
N ALA A 8 -6.19 -3.78 -14.15
CA ALA A 8 -7.15 -2.74 -14.48
C ALA A 8 -7.72 -2.14 -13.18
N ILE A 9 -7.39 -0.88 -12.88
CA ILE A 9 -7.87 -0.14 -11.71
C ILE A 9 -8.40 1.20 -12.21
N ASP A 10 -9.66 1.54 -11.90
CA ASP A 10 -10.31 2.79 -12.31
C ASP A 10 -10.19 3.13 -13.82
N ASN A 11 -10.27 2.09 -14.67
CA ASN A 11 -10.11 2.15 -16.13
C ASN A 11 -8.69 2.49 -16.63
N LEU A 12 -7.70 2.45 -15.76
CA LEU A 12 -6.28 2.54 -16.10
C LEU A 12 -5.62 1.16 -16.04
N MET A 13 -4.59 0.97 -16.86
CA MET A 13 -3.76 -0.24 -16.83
C MET A 13 -2.55 0.04 -15.94
N GLU A 14 -2.62 -0.43 -14.71
CA GLU A 14 -1.59 -0.23 -13.71
C GLU A 14 -0.58 -1.37 -13.71
N ASP A 15 0.70 -1.02 -13.49
CA ASP A 15 1.78 -1.96 -13.29
C ASP A 15 2.43 -1.76 -11.90
N ALA A 16 3.57 -2.41 -11.67
CA ALA A 16 4.28 -2.31 -10.40
C ALA A 16 4.74 -0.87 -10.09
N ALA A 17 5.04 -0.04 -11.09
CA ALA A 17 5.55 1.32 -10.86
C ALA A 17 4.49 2.22 -10.20
N THR A 18 3.21 2.02 -10.54
CA THR A 18 2.10 2.72 -9.84
C THR A 18 2.08 2.36 -8.36
N ALA A 19 2.17 1.08 -8.03
CA ALA A 19 2.23 0.65 -6.64
C ALA A 19 3.50 1.18 -5.92
N GLU A 20 4.64 1.25 -6.62
CA GLU A 20 5.89 1.79 -6.07
C GLU A 20 5.77 3.27 -5.71
N ILE A 21 5.25 4.11 -6.60
CA ILE A 21 5.13 5.54 -6.28
C ILE A 21 4.10 5.78 -5.17
N SER A 22 2.98 5.05 -5.17
CA SER A 22 1.95 5.15 -4.13
C SER A 22 2.49 4.80 -2.75
N ARG A 23 3.12 3.62 -2.57
CA ARG A 23 3.68 3.23 -1.25
C ARG A 23 4.82 4.15 -0.82
N SER A 24 5.60 4.67 -1.77
CA SER A 24 6.72 5.55 -1.48
C SER A 24 6.26 6.90 -0.93
N GLN A 25 5.15 7.43 -1.48
CA GLN A 25 4.55 8.66 -0.99
C GLN A 25 4.01 8.50 0.44
N LEU A 26 3.29 7.41 0.73
CA LEU A 26 2.77 7.14 2.07
C LEU A 26 3.89 6.99 3.10
N TRP A 27 4.95 6.24 2.77
CA TRP A 27 6.14 6.12 3.62
C TRP A 27 6.81 7.48 3.86
N HIS A 28 6.95 8.29 2.81
CA HIS A 28 7.57 9.60 2.90
C HIS A 28 6.77 10.56 3.78
N TRP A 29 5.44 10.59 3.61
CA TRP A 29 4.56 11.42 4.43
C TRP A 29 4.64 11.03 5.90
N ARG A 30 4.59 9.72 6.21
CA ARG A 30 4.72 9.21 7.58
C ARG A 30 6.07 9.60 8.20
N THR A 31 7.17 9.36 7.49
CA THR A 31 8.52 9.56 8.02
C THR A 31 8.91 11.02 8.15
N ARG A 32 8.32 11.90 7.32
CA ARG A 32 8.56 13.35 7.38
C ARG A 32 7.51 14.09 8.21
N GLY A 33 6.48 13.41 8.70
CA GLY A 33 5.39 14.04 9.43
C GLY A 33 4.71 15.12 8.59
N VAL A 34 4.40 14.81 7.33
CA VAL A 34 3.78 15.77 6.40
C VAL A 34 2.37 16.12 6.89
N ALA A 35 2.09 17.41 7.03
CA ALA A 35 0.74 17.90 7.24
C ALA A 35 -0.04 17.80 5.92
N LEU A 36 -1.19 17.12 5.95
CA LEU A 36 -2.10 17.06 4.80
C LEU A 36 -2.76 18.43 4.60
N ALA A 37 -3.07 18.79 3.35
CA ALA A 37 -3.57 20.12 2.99
C ALA A 37 -4.80 20.56 3.80
N ASP A 38 -5.71 19.62 4.07
CA ASP A 38 -6.97 19.85 4.78
C ASP A 38 -7.09 19.02 6.06
N GLY A 39 -5.97 18.52 6.60
CA GLY A 39 -6.03 17.39 7.54
C GLY A 39 -4.93 17.33 8.58
N PRO A 40 -4.91 16.22 9.35
CA PRO A 40 -3.89 15.98 10.35
C PRO A 40 -2.51 15.74 9.71
N VAL A 41 -1.47 15.70 10.55
CA VAL A 41 -0.19 15.13 10.16
C VAL A 41 -0.38 13.66 9.78
N PHE A 42 0.21 13.24 8.67
CA PHE A 42 0.19 11.86 8.25
C PHE A 42 1.11 11.02 9.14
N ASP A 43 0.52 10.16 9.97
CA ASP A 43 1.22 9.26 10.88
C ASP A 43 0.76 7.79 10.70
N ALA A 44 1.31 6.88 11.51
CA ALA A 44 0.97 5.46 11.43
C ALA A 44 -0.50 5.16 11.79
N ALA A 45 -1.10 5.95 12.69
CA ALA A 45 -2.49 5.78 13.09
C ALA A 45 -3.43 6.19 11.96
N LEU A 46 -3.16 7.32 11.31
CA LEU A 46 -3.92 7.78 10.15
C LEU A 46 -3.80 6.80 8.97
N TYR A 47 -2.58 6.33 8.66
CA TYR A 47 -2.37 5.31 7.64
C TYR A 47 -3.23 4.06 7.91
N THR A 48 -3.20 3.56 9.14
CA THR A 48 -3.95 2.35 9.55
C THR A 48 -5.45 2.56 9.38
N ALA A 49 -5.98 3.70 9.82
CA ALA A 49 -7.40 4.02 9.70
C ALA A 49 -7.85 4.08 8.24
N VAL A 50 -7.10 4.78 7.38
CA VAL A 50 -7.42 4.90 5.94
C VAL A 50 -7.32 3.55 5.24
N ARG A 51 -6.28 2.76 5.54
CA ARG A 51 -6.13 1.40 4.99
C ARG A 51 -7.35 0.53 5.32
N ASP A 52 -7.82 0.56 6.57
CA ASP A 52 -8.95 -0.27 7.01
C ASP A 52 -10.26 0.18 6.35
N GLU A 53 -10.47 1.49 6.18
CA GLU A 53 -11.60 2.05 5.42
C GLU A 53 -11.58 1.58 3.96
N GLU A 54 -10.45 1.70 3.28
CA GLU A 54 -10.32 1.30 1.87
C GLU A 54 -10.45 -0.22 1.70
N LEU A 55 -9.91 -1.03 2.61
CA LEU A 55 -10.14 -2.48 2.62
C LEU A 55 -11.63 -2.82 2.74
N ALA A 56 -12.37 -2.14 3.62
CA ALA A 56 -13.81 -2.34 3.74
C ALA A 56 -14.54 -2.02 2.44
N ARG A 57 -14.16 -0.92 1.76
CA ARG A 57 -14.72 -0.53 0.45
C ARG A 57 -14.43 -1.53 -0.67
N LEU A 58 -13.29 -2.22 -0.59
CA LEU A 58 -12.89 -3.26 -1.54
C LEU A 58 -13.54 -4.63 -1.28
N GLY A 59 -14.45 -4.73 -0.31
CA GLY A 59 -15.14 -5.97 0.04
C GLY A 59 -14.55 -6.73 1.23
N GLY A 60 -13.60 -6.12 1.94
CA GLY A 60 -12.99 -6.64 3.15
C GLY A 60 -11.69 -7.44 2.92
N PRO A 61 -10.98 -7.79 4.02
CA PRO A 61 -9.67 -8.46 3.96
C PRO A 61 -9.71 -9.85 3.31
N GLU A 62 -10.85 -10.54 3.40
CA GLU A 62 -11.07 -11.88 2.83
C GLU A 62 -11.34 -11.86 1.31
N ALA A 63 -11.52 -10.67 0.70
CA ALA A 63 -11.75 -10.58 -0.73
C ALA A 63 -10.46 -10.90 -1.50
N GLY A 64 -10.40 -12.09 -2.11
CA GLY A 64 -9.23 -12.51 -2.90
C GLY A 64 -7.99 -12.73 -2.04
N ARG A 65 -6.96 -11.90 -2.24
CA ARG A 65 -5.68 -11.93 -1.47
C ARG A 65 -5.42 -10.59 -0.78
N LEU A 66 -6.47 -9.87 -0.37
CA LEU A 66 -6.33 -8.53 0.18
C LEU A 66 -5.70 -8.50 1.57
N THR A 67 -5.89 -9.53 2.40
CA THR A 67 -5.16 -9.67 3.68
C THR A 67 -3.65 -9.61 3.45
N GLU A 68 -3.12 -10.45 2.56
CA GLU A 68 -1.69 -10.52 2.27
C GLU A 68 -1.18 -9.26 1.57
N ALA A 69 -2.01 -8.63 0.73
CA ALA A 69 -1.68 -7.37 0.08
C ALA A 69 -1.58 -6.22 1.10
N ALA A 70 -2.50 -6.17 2.08
CA ALA A 70 -2.48 -5.18 3.16
C ALA A 70 -1.26 -5.38 4.07
N GLU A 71 -0.97 -6.61 4.48
CA GLU A 71 0.22 -6.92 5.29
C GLU A 71 1.53 -6.56 4.57
N LEU A 72 1.58 -6.74 3.25
CA LEU A 72 2.72 -6.30 2.44
C LEU A 72 2.83 -4.77 2.43
N LEU A 73 1.72 -4.06 2.19
CA LEU A 73 1.69 -2.60 2.15
C LEU A 73 2.07 -2.01 3.52
N ASP A 74 1.59 -2.59 4.61
CA ASP A 74 1.93 -2.20 5.98
C ASP A 74 3.43 -2.21 6.21
N ARG A 75 4.10 -3.33 5.87
CA ARG A 75 5.55 -3.43 5.99
C ARG A 75 6.27 -2.42 5.10
N LEU A 76 5.72 -2.08 3.93
CA LEU A 76 6.34 -1.11 3.02
C LEU A 76 6.20 0.34 3.50
N VAL A 77 5.12 0.67 4.22
CA VAL A 77 4.79 2.04 4.66
C VAL A 77 5.26 2.30 6.09
N LEU A 78 5.14 1.32 6.98
CA LEU A 78 5.37 1.48 8.42
C LEU A 78 6.81 1.17 8.85
N ASP A 79 7.57 0.42 8.06
CA ASP A 79 8.98 0.17 8.36
C ASP A 79 9.79 1.48 8.39
N ASP A 80 10.76 1.55 9.30
CA ASP A 80 11.63 2.74 9.41
C ASP A 80 12.64 2.85 8.27
N VAL A 81 13.02 1.72 7.67
CA VAL A 81 13.90 1.68 6.50
C VAL A 81 13.07 1.54 5.24
N PHE A 82 13.27 2.45 4.30
CA PHE A 82 12.62 2.40 3.00
C PHE A 82 13.06 1.16 2.23
N ALA A 83 12.11 0.31 1.85
CA ALA A 83 12.39 -0.82 0.97
C ALA A 83 12.73 -0.31 -0.44
N GLU A 84 13.81 -0.82 -1.04
CA GLU A 84 14.23 -0.40 -2.38
C GLU A 84 13.16 -0.71 -3.44
N PHE A 85 12.65 -1.95 -3.42
CA PHE A 85 11.58 -2.41 -4.29
C PHE A 85 10.54 -3.23 -3.52
N LEU A 86 9.25 -2.97 -3.79
CA LEU A 86 8.15 -3.77 -3.25
C LEU A 86 8.23 -5.22 -3.74
N THR A 87 8.73 -5.41 -4.97
CA THR A 87 8.76 -6.70 -5.64
C THR A 87 9.65 -7.71 -4.91
N LEU A 88 10.75 -7.28 -4.28
CA LEU A 88 11.64 -8.16 -3.52
C LEU A 88 10.92 -8.86 -2.37
N ARG A 89 10.05 -8.14 -1.65
CA ARG A 89 9.24 -8.72 -0.57
C ARG A 89 8.08 -9.54 -1.13
N ALA A 90 7.40 -9.01 -2.14
CA ALA A 90 6.25 -9.67 -2.76
C ALA A 90 6.61 -10.99 -3.46
N TYR A 91 7.83 -11.12 -3.99
CA TYR A 91 8.25 -12.30 -4.75
C TYR A 91 8.22 -13.58 -3.90
N SER A 92 8.58 -13.48 -2.62
CA SER A 92 8.51 -14.59 -1.67
C SER A 92 7.09 -15.08 -1.36
N MET A 93 6.06 -14.32 -1.79
CA MET A 93 4.64 -14.58 -1.55
C MET A 93 3.91 -15.05 -2.83
N LEU A 94 4.67 -15.24 -3.92
CA LEU A 94 4.19 -15.87 -5.14
C LEU A 94 4.32 -17.38 -4.99
N GLU A 95 3.28 -18.10 -5.41
CA GLU A 95 3.31 -19.54 -5.60
C GLU A 95 3.94 -19.90 -6.95
#